data_AF-A0A366JT82-F1
#
_entry.id   AF-A0A366JT82-F1
#
_cell.length_a   1.000
_cell.length_b   1.000
_cell.length_c   1.000
_cell.angle_alpha   90.00
_cell.angle_beta   90.00
_cell.angle_gamma   90.00
#
_symmetry.space_group_name_H-M   'P 1'
#
loop_
_entity.id
_entity.type
_entity.pdbx_description
1 polymer ?
#
loop_
_entity_poly.entity_id
_entity_poly.type
_entity_poly.pdbx_seq_one_letter_code
_entity_poly.pdbx_strand_id
1 'polypeptide(L)'
;MIRMHGRWICSACKHLSKDGHIQSLQDYSLLIDQSISNAQAKEYLGIESRDTVKRLLQSVSGKKEGVRRETKYALDFFIDKPSSLH
;
A
#
# COMPACT_ATOMS: atom_id res chain seq x y z
N MET A 1 0.09 -9.12 1.10
CA MET A 1 0.82 -9.78 2.23
C MET A 1 0.02 -9.62 3.52
N ILE A 2 0.29 -10.40 4.59
CA ILE A 2 -0.42 -10.31 5.88
C ILE A 2 0.48 -9.61 6.90
N ARG A 3 -0.04 -8.66 7.70
CA ARG A 3 0.74 -7.98 8.73
C ARG A 3 0.78 -8.79 10.03
N MET A 4 1.97 -9.00 10.58
CA MET A 4 2.25 -9.75 11.81
C MET A 4 3.25 -8.96 12.67
N HIS A 5 2.80 -8.41 13.80
CA HIS A 5 3.63 -7.69 14.79
C HIS A 5 4.67 -6.71 14.19
N GLY A 6 4.26 -5.89 13.23
CA GLY A 6 5.16 -4.89 12.62
C GLY A 6 5.89 -5.35 11.35
N ARG A 7 5.89 -6.66 11.06
CA ARG A 7 6.43 -7.26 9.84
C ARG A 7 5.31 -7.70 8.90
N TRP A 8 5.64 -7.96 7.65
CA TRP A 8 4.72 -8.48 6.65
C TRP A 8 5.15 -9.89 6.26
N ILE A 9 4.22 -10.84 6.30
CA ILE A 9 4.46 -12.21 5.89
C ILE A 9 3.74 -12.49 4.58
N CYS A 10 4.43 -13.11 3.63
CA CYS A 10 3.78 -13.67 2.44
C CYS A 10 2.99 -14.90 2.84
N SER A 11 1.70 -14.97 2.49
CA SER A 11 0.86 -16.14 2.77
C SER A 11 1.33 -17.39 2.04
N ALA A 12 1.85 -17.22 0.81
CA ALA A 12 2.29 -18.29 -0.09
C ALA A 12 3.67 -18.85 0.26
N CYS A 13 4.71 -18.01 0.37
CA CYS A 13 6.09 -18.46 0.60
C CYS A 13 6.59 -18.26 2.05
N LYS A 14 5.76 -17.71 2.94
CA LYS A 14 6.10 -17.40 4.36
C LYS A 14 7.26 -16.43 4.56
N HIS A 15 7.75 -15.78 3.49
CA HIS A 15 8.81 -14.79 3.60
C HIS A 15 8.37 -13.57 4.42
N LEU A 16 9.26 -13.12 5.31
CA LEU A 16 9.07 -11.95 6.15
C LEU A 16 9.73 -10.73 5.49
N SER A 17 8.93 -9.72 5.16
CA SER A 17 9.39 -8.46 4.61
C SER A 17 9.07 -7.30 5.54
N LYS A 18 9.95 -6.29 5.58
CA LYS A 18 9.65 -5.00 6.21
C LYS A 18 8.78 -4.14 5.29
N ASP A 19 8.94 -4.34 3.98
CA ASP A 19 8.33 -3.55 2.91
C ASP A 19 7.10 -4.21 2.30
N GLY A 20 6.50 -5.21 2.97
CA GLY A 20 5.33 -5.88 2.43
C GLY A 20 4.05 -5.03 2.33
N HIS A 21 4.06 -3.83 2.93
CA HIS A 21 3.04 -2.82 2.69
C HIS A 21 3.08 -2.32 1.24
N ILE A 22 4.27 -2.23 0.63
CA ILE A 22 4.47 -1.80 -0.76
C ILE A 22 3.77 -2.80 -1.69
N GLN A 23 4.07 -4.10 -1.55
CA GLN A 23 3.46 -5.14 -2.36
C GLN A 23 1.94 -5.16 -2.20
N SER A 24 1.44 -5.03 -0.97
CA SER A 24 0.00 -5.06 -0.74
C SER A 24 -0.69 -3.86 -1.40
N LEU A 25 -0.09 -2.66 -1.32
CA LEU A 25 -0.61 -1.46 -1.99
C LEU A 25 -0.51 -1.57 -3.52
N GLN A 26 0.52 -2.21 -4.04
CA GLN A 26 0.61 -2.55 -5.46
C GLN A 26 -0.56 -3.43 -5.89
N ASP A 27 -0.83 -4.51 -5.14
CA ASP A 27 -1.97 -5.40 -5.42
C ASP A 27 -3.30 -4.62 -5.40
N TYR A 28 -3.47 -3.71 -4.44
CA TYR A 28 -4.63 -2.80 -4.38
C TYR A 28 -4.75 -1.95 -5.65
N SER A 29 -3.65 -1.38 -6.14
CA SER A 29 -3.65 -0.53 -7.33
C SER A 29 -4.03 -1.25 -8.61
N LEU A 30 -3.70 -2.55 -8.69
CA LEU A 30 -4.00 -3.40 -9.84
C LEU A 30 -5.42 -3.98 -9.80
N LEU A 31 -5.97 -4.19 -8.60
CA LEU A 31 -7.25 -4.87 -8.42
C LEU A 31 -8.42 -3.93 -8.13
N ILE A 32 -8.17 -2.76 -7.53
CA ILE A 32 -9.21 -1.88 -6.97
C ILE A 32 -9.14 -0.48 -7.59
N ASP A 33 -8.10 0.30 -7.28
CA ASP A 33 -7.99 1.69 -7.74
C ASP A 33 -6.53 2.20 -7.65
N GLN A 34 -6.12 3.02 -8.61
CA GLN A 34 -4.78 3.63 -8.66
C GLN A 34 -4.53 4.67 -7.56
N SER A 35 -5.55 5.01 -6.78
CA SER A 35 -5.47 5.92 -5.65
C SER A 35 -6.05 5.28 -4.39
N ILE A 36 -5.47 5.61 -3.23
CA ILE A 36 -5.96 5.11 -1.95
C ILE A 36 -6.02 6.21 -0.90
N SER A 37 -7.12 6.30 -0.17
CA SER A 37 -7.23 7.17 1.00
C SER A 37 -6.60 6.52 2.23
N ASN A 38 -6.30 7.32 3.24
CA ASN A 38 -5.79 6.79 4.50
C ASN A 38 -6.77 5.80 5.17
N ALA A 39 -8.08 6.05 5.06
CA ALA A 39 -9.10 5.16 5.61
C ALA A 39 -9.14 3.81 4.88
N GLN A 40 -9.09 3.81 3.55
CA GLN A 40 -9.03 2.58 2.75
C GLN A 40 -7.76 1.78 3.04
N ALA A 41 -6.60 2.45 3.10
CA ALA A 41 -5.35 1.80 3.42
C ALA A 41 -5.34 1.21 4.84
N LYS A 42 -6.02 1.86 5.80
CA LYS A 42 -6.19 1.38 7.16
C LYS A 42 -6.89 0.00 7.17
N GLU A 43 -8.01 -0.08 6.48
CA GLU A 43 -8.82 -1.29 6.38
C GLU A 43 -8.11 -2.38 5.59
N TYR A 44 -7.58 -2.03 4.41
CA TYR A 44 -6.91 -2.97 3.52
C TYR A 44 -5.61 -3.54 4.10
N LEU A 45 -4.79 -2.71 4.77
CA LEU A 45 -3.54 -3.16 5.40
C LEU A 45 -3.77 -3.77 6.80
N GLY A 46 -4.98 -3.67 7.34
CA GLY A 46 -5.29 -4.12 8.70
C GLY A 46 -4.51 -3.38 9.79
N ILE A 47 -4.23 -2.09 9.60
CA ILE A 47 -3.44 -1.27 10.55
C ILE A 47 -4.37 -0.29 11.23
N GLU A 48 -4.58 -0.39 12.53
CA GLU A 48 -5.54 0.51 13.21
C GLU A 48 -5.05 1.96 13.35
N SER A 49 -3.73 2.14 13.44
CA SER A 49 -3.07 3.44 13.64
C SER A 49 -3.04 4.26 12.35
N ARG A 50 -3.82 5.35 12.34
CA ARG A 50 -3.86 6.35 11.25
C ARG A 50 -2.47 6.90 10.92
N ASP A 51 -1.69 7.24 11.94
CA ASP A 51 -0.36 7.83 11.77
C ASP A 51 0.62 6.86 11.13
N THR A 52 0.54 5.57 11.51
CA THR A 52 1.33 4.51 10.88
C THR A 52 0.98 4.38 9.41
N VAL A 53 -0.32 4.26 9.09
CA VAL A 53 -0.80 4.17 7.70
C VAL A 53 -0.35 5.39 6.90
N LYS A 54 -0.48 6.59 7.47
CA LYS A 54 -0.07 7.84 6.83
C LYS A 54 1.42 7.83 6.48
N ARG A 55 2.27 7.36 7.40
CA ARG A 55 3.71 7.26 7.15
C ARG A 55 4.04 6.24 6.06
N LEU A 56 3.36 5.10 6.04
CA LEU A 56 3.53 4.08 5.00
C LEU A 56 3.08 4.60 3.62
N LEU A 57 1.92 5.27 3.55
CA LEU A 57 1.45 5.86 2.31
C LEU A 57 2.38 6.95 1.81
N GLN A 58 2.96 7.75 2.69
CA GLN A 58 3.97 8.76 2.33
C GLN A 58 5.30 8.15 1.87
N SER A 59 5.69 6.98 2.38
CA SER A 59 6.91 6.31 1.92
C SER A 59 6.74 5.65 0.55
N VAL A 60 5.51 5.31 0.17
CA VAL A 60 5.20 4.66 -1.12
C VAL A 60 4.77 5.68 -2.18
N SER A 61 4.01 6.70 -1.79
CA SER A 61 3.44 7.67 -2.70
C SER A 61 4.11 9.04 -2.54
N GLY A 62 4.77 9.49 -3.60
CA GLY A 62 5.29 10.85 -3.70
C GLY A 62 4.22 11.91 -4.01
N LYS A 63 3.00 11.51 -4.38
CA LYS A 63 1.93 12.42 -4.82
C LYS A 63 0.66 12.20 -3.98
N LYS A 64 0.34 13.21 -3.17
CA LYS A 64 -0.94 13.30 -2.46
C LYS A 64 -1.87 14.25 -3.22
N GLU A 65 -3.12 13.86 -3.37
CA GLU A 65 -4.15 14.68 -4.01
C GLU A 65 -5.32 14.85 -3.03
N GLY A 66 -5.90 16.05 -2.99
CA GLY A 66 -7.03 16.36 -2.11
C GLY A 66 -6.67 17.10 -0.82
N VAL A 67 -7.72 17.55 -0.12
CA VAL A 67 -7.62 18.41 1.07
C VAL A 67 -8.20 17.67 2.28
N ARG A 68 -7.42 17.60 3.36
CA ARG A 68 -7.85 17.05 4.67
C ARG A 68 -8.38 15.60 4.58
N ARG A 69 -9.69 15.39 4.78
CA ARG A 69 -10.33 14.07 4.86
C ARG A 69 -10.39 13.35 3.53
N GLU A 70 -10.35 14.09 2.43
CA GLU A 70 -10.40 13.57 1.07
C GLU A 70 -9.01 13.39 0.47
N THR A 71 -7.96 13.43 1.30
CA THR A 71 -6.59 13.19 0.84
C THR A 71 -6.46 11.75 0.36
N LYS A 72 -6.20 11.59 -0.94
CA LYS A 72 -5.85 10.34 -1.59
C LYS A 72 -4.36 10.35 -1.93
N TYR A 73 -3.79 9.17 -1.99
CA TYR A 73 -2.39 8.93 -2.32
C TYR A 73 -2.36 8.16 -3.63
N ALA A 74 -1.62 8.68 -4.62
CA ALA A 74 -1.47 8.00 -5.90
C ALA A 74 -0.53 6.80 -5.75
N LEU A 75 -0.97 5.63 -6.22
CA LEU A 75 -0.21 4.39 -6.26
C LEU A 75 0.42 4.14 -7.64
N ASP A 76 0.51 5.18 -8.45
CA ASP A 76 0.91 5.18 -9.87
C ASP A 76 2.29 4.58 -10.15
N PHE A 77 3.17 4.54 -9.13
CA PHE A 77 4.56 4.08 -9.24
C PHE A 77 4.73 2.60 -9.60
N PHE A 78 3.67 1.79 -9.54
CA PHE A 78 3.74 0.36 -9.86
C PHE A 78 3.48 0.03 -11.33
N ILE A 79 2.96 0.97 -12.11
CA ILE A 79 2.43 0.72 -13.46
C ILE A 79 3.51 0.89 -14.56
N ASP A 80 4.63 1.55 -14.25
CA ASP A 80 5.77 1.71 -15.16
C ASP A 80 6.62 0.44 -15.38
N LYS A 81 6.25 -0.69 -14.77
CA LYS A 81 6.73 -1.98 -15.28
C LYS A 81 5.64 -2.58 -16.16
N PRO A 82 5.68 -2.38 -17.50
CA PRO A 82 5.03 -3.33 -18.37
C PRO A 82 5.56 -4.69 -17.94
N SER A 83 4.62 -5.58 -17.63
CA SER A 83 4.81 -7.03 -17.62
C SER A 83 5.96 -7.39 -18.54
N SER A 84 7.15 -7.58 -17.96
CA SER A 84 8.22 -8.24 -18.66
C SER A 84 7.76 -9.68 -18.73
N LEU A 85 7.03 -9.98 -19.81
CA LEU A 85 7.03 -11.27 -20.44
C LEU A 85 8.49 -11.70 -20.54
N HIS A 86 8.93 -12.58 -19.65
CA HIS A 86 9.70 -13.78 -19.99
C HIS A 86 9.86 -14.69 -18.77
#